data_AF-G2Q9B7-F1
#
_entry.id   AF-G2Q9B7-F1
#
_cell.length_a   1.000
_cell.length_b   1.000
_cell.length_c   1.000
_cell.angle_alpha   90.00
_cell.angle_beta   90.00
_cell.angle_gamma   90.00
#
_symmetry.space_group_name_H-M   'P 1'
#
loop_
_entity.id
_entity.type
_entity.pdbx_description
1 polymer ?
#
loop_
_entity_poly.entity_id
_entity_poly.type
_entity_poly.pdbx_seq_one_letter_code
_entity_poly.pdbx_strand_id
1 'polypeptide(L)'
;MAEDKAMACPFCGWTNPGGEYEMLLHLETYHAEGEDASFRQEQGSVSENPGSGENISYVECPIDGCEEILPLQELDYHLELHSEESGGCTTKELDPVTPAEPDPHSGPSRAHRAAQRHRQSDPGSEVNERQGKQAKEARLGKAITIWKRLLKIPVFTSEGVHMRAPLQNEQLPNKHSPHGKRLGKAHLGKYAHESRMPEWLVSLLKREGQVTSQGVVSVLAVLLEQSPSTKHAYLCHPRVQHVSKLKREGGFCGYRNIQMLASYIIEVKSKGHEHFCGTIPSIFQIQEWIETAWDLGINSQARLETGGIRGTRKYIGTPEAVAVFRLLNIPCEPHGIKFSEPGKSEAHLMEYVENYFELGVQDPTQRVHRTNLPPIYFQHLGHSLTIIGFEKLKNGTKQLLVFDPSFHDSSYIVRLIGQTSFKHPAPDLALRAYRRGNDYLKRYRSFELVKLVPP
;
A
#
# COMPACT_ATOMS: atom_id res chain seq x y z
N MET A 1 40.10 -25.88 27.30
CA MET A 1 40.59 -24.53 27.56
C MET A 1 40.57 -23.80 26.24
N ALA A 2 39.56 -22.96 26.00
CA ALA A 2 39.48 -22.18 24.78
C ALA A 2 40.25 -20.87 25.04
N GLU A 3 41.22 -20.57 24.17
CA GLU A 3 42.00 -19.34 24.22
C GLU A 3 41.08 -18.14 23.96
N ASP A 4 40.97 -17.24 24.94
CA ASP A 4 40.31 -15.95 24.78
C ASP A 4 41.13 -15.12 23.78
N LYS A 5 40.62 -15.02 22.54
CA LYS A 5 41.16 -14.08 21.56
C LYS A 5 40.75 -12.68 21.97
N ALA A 6 41.73 -11.91 22.45
CA ALA A 6 41.59 -10.47 22.62
C ALA A 6 41.03 -9.85 21.34
N MET A 7 39.89 -9.18 21.45
CA MET A 7 39.25 -8.48 20.32
C MET A 7 39.73 -7.03 20.30
N ALA A 8 40.08 -6.55 19.10
CA ALA A 8 40.45 -5.16 18.87
C ALA A 8 39.27 -4.41 18.24
N CYS A 9 38.94 -3.24 18.78
CA CYS A 9 37.95 -2.34 18.21
C CYS A 9 38.42 -1.86 16.83
N PRO A 10 37.62 -2.03 15.76
CA PRO A 10 38.03 -1.68 14.39
C PRO A 10 38.09 -0.17 14.13
N PHE A 11 37.57 0.67 15.04
CA PHE A 11 37.50 2.12 14.87
C PHE A 11 38.64 2.88 15.58
N CYS A 12 39.15 2.36 16.71
CA CYS A 12 40.21 3.03 17.48
C CYS A 12 41.36 2.11 17.93
N GLY A 13 41.31 0.82 17.62
CA GLY A 13 42.36 -0.14 17.96
C GLY A 13 42.43 -0.53 19.44
N TRP A 14 41.47 -0.09 20.26
CA TRP A 14 41.38 -0.49 21.67
C TRP A 14 41.13 -1.99 21.79
N THR A 15 41.97 -2.70 22.55
CA THR A 15 41.89 -4.15 22.72
C THR A 15 41.27 -4.52 24.05
N ASN A 16 40.23 -5.35 24.00
CA ASN A 16 39.57 -5.86 25.20
C ASN A 16 39.98 -7.31 25.52
N PRO A 17 40.43 -7.60 26.76
CA PRO A 17 40.58 -8.97 27.22
C PRO A 17 39.29 -9.65 27.71
N GLY A 18 38.19 -8.97 28.04
CA GLY A 18 37.00 -9.57 28.67
C GLY A 18 35.81 -9.89 27.74
N GLY A 19 36.06 -10.12 26.45
CA GLY A 19 35.07 -10.71 25.52
C GLY A 19 34.10 -9.72 24.85
N GLU A 20 33.06 -10.27 24.21
CA GLU A 20 32.16 -9.56 23.27
C GLU A 20 31.31 -8.46 23.95
N TYR A 21 30.88 -8.66 25.19
CA TYR A 21 29.98 -7.73 25.89
C TYR A 21 30.63 -6.37 26.15
N GLU A 22 31.87 -6.38 26.61
CA GLU A 22 32.65 -5.16 26.86
C GLU A 22 33.10 -4.48 25.55
N MET A 23 33.24 -5.24 24.46
CA MET A 23 33.46 -4.68 23.12
C MET A 23 32.20 -3.94 22.62
N LEU A 24 31.01 -4.50 22.85
CA LEU A 24 29.75 -3.85 22.52
C LEU A 24 29.54 -2.57 23.34
N LEU A 25 29.86 -2.60 24.64
CA LEU A 25 29.79 -1.41 25.49
C LEU A 25 30.76 -0.32 25.03
N HIS A 26 31.98 -0.70 24.62
CA HIS A 26 32.95 0.24 24.05
C HIS A 26 32.47 0.86 22.72
N LEU A 27 31.92 0.06 21.81
CA LEU A 27 31.31 0.53 20.55
C LEU A 27 30.16 1.51 20.81
N GLU A 28 29.28 1.19 21.75
CA GLU A 28 28.12 2.03 22.09
C GLU A 28 28.53 3.33 22.78
N THR A 29 29.58 3.30 23.61
CA THR A 29 30.00 4.48 24.39
C THR A 29 30.86 5.45 23.58
N TYR A 30 31.73 4.95 22.71
CA TYR A 30 32.74 5.78 22.03
C TYR A 30 32.53 5.90 20.51
N HIS A 31 31.64 5.09 19.93
CA HIS A 31 31.39 5.04 18.49
C HIS A 31 29.90 5.03 18.12
N ALA A 32 28.99 5.34 19.07
CA ALA A 32 27.60 5.62 18.73
C ALA A 32 27.54 6.90 17.89
N GLU A 33 27.15 6.76 16.62
CA GLU A 33 27.14 7.84 15.65
C GLU A 33 26.07 8.90 15.99
N GLY A 34 26.53 10.00 16.57
CA GLY A 34 25.77 11.21 16.85
C GLY A 34 26.70 12.41 17.08
N GLU A 35 26.94 13.14 15.99
CA GLU A 35 27.47 14.51 15.90
C GLU A 35 29.01 14.73 15.92
N ASP A 36 29.43 15.51 14.93
CA ASP A 36 30.77 16.03 14.69
C ASP A 36 31.38 16.71 15.92
N ALA A 37 32.67 16.42 16.11
CA ALA A 37 33.54 17.16 17.02
C ALA A 37 33.61 18.65 16.65
N SER A 38 33.22 19.55 17.56
CA SER A 38 34.01 20.72 18.03
C SER A 38 33.16 21.71 18.85
N PHE A 39 33.69 22.08 20.02
CA PHE A 39 33.38 23.21 20.92
C PHE A 39 32.83 22.88 22.31
N ARG A 40 33.46 23.55 23.29
CA ARG A 40 33.50 23.31 24.74
C ARG A 40 32.20 23.66 25.48
N GLN A 41 31.91 22.83 26.48
CA GLN A 41 31.33 23.11 27.81
C GLN A 41 30.80 24.53 28.09
N GLU A 42 29.52 24.63 28.49
CA GLU A 42 29.13 25.25 29.77
C GLU A 42 27.71 24.83 30.20
N GLN A 43 27.52 24.76 31.51
CA GLN A 43 26.42 24.13 32.24
C GLN A 43 25.10 24.92 32.16
N GLY A 44 23.94 24.24 32.12
CA GLY A 44 22.66 24.93 32.33
C GLY A 44 21.39 24.07 32.18
N SER A 45 20.87 23.60 33.32
CA SER A 45 19.47 23.26 33.63
C SER A 45 18.63 22.43 32.64
N VAL A 46 18.32 21.21 33.10
CA VAL A 46 17.28 20.30 32.62
C VAL A 46 15.91 20.99 32.63
N SER A 47 15.22 20.99 31.48
CA SER A 47 13.77 21.13 31.41
C SER A 47 13.25 20.03 30.48
N GLU A 48 12.78 18.95 31.07
CA GLU A 48 12.14 17.83 30.37
C GLU A 48 10.80 18.30 29.79
N ASN A 49 10.73 18.41 28.46
CA ASN A 49 9.48 18.53 27.73
C ASN A 49 8.92 17.12 27.47
N PRO A 50 7.68 16.79 27.87
CA PRO A 50 7.04 15.54 27.49
C PRO A 50 6.46 15.71 26.07
N GLY A 51 7.33 15.59 25.08
CA GLY A 51 6.98 15.47 23.67
C GLY A 51 7.29 14.07 23.17
N SER A 52 6.51 13.07 23.59
CA SER A 52 6.60 11.71 23.05
C SER A 52 6.08 11.67 21.61
N GLY A 53 6.89 12.16 20.67
CA GLY A 53 6.83 11.67 19.30
C GLY A 53 7.17 10.19 19.35
N GLU A 54 6.19 9.32 19.14
CA GLU A 54 6.44 7.90 18.95
C GLU A 54 7.52 7.76 17.87
N ASN A 55 8.68 7.24 18.24
CA ASN A 55 9.84 7.13 17.35
C ASN A 55 9.58 5.95 16.41
N ILE A 56 8.70 6.14 15.44
CA ILE A 56 8.30 5.12 14.47
C ILE A 56 9.48 4.90 13.51
N SER A 57 10.09 3.72 13.59
CA SER A 57 11.16 3.31 12.67
C SER A 57 10.57 3.01 11.29
N TYR A 58 11.24 3.51 10.24
CA TYR A 58 10.85 3.30 8.85
C TYR A 58 11.87 2.42 8.13
N VAL A 59 11.39 1.59 7.22
CA VAL A 59 12.22 0.68 6.42
C VAL A 59 11.80 0.72 4.95
N GLU A 60 12.76 0.54 4.07
CA GLU A 60 12.52 0.37 2.64
C GLU A 60 12.23 -1.10 2.33
N CYS A 61 11.22 -1.36 1.50
CA CYS A 61 10.88 -2.72 1.09
C CYS A 61 12.06 -3.39 0.36
N PRO A 62 12.46 -4.61 0.76
CA PRO A 62 13.62 -5.30 0.17
C PRO A 62 13.35 -5.87 -1.23
N ILE A 63 12.13 -5.79 -1.76
CA ILE A 63 11.77 -6.35 -3.06
C ILE A 63 12.19 -5.40 -4.18
N ASP A 64 12.99 -5.91 -5.14
CA ASP A 64 13.51 -5.14 -6.27
C ASP A 64 12.39 -4.45 -7.07
N GLY A 65 12.46 -3.13 -7.12
CA GLY A 65 11.54 -2.27 -7.83
C GLY A 65 10.24 -1.94 -7.10
N CYS A 66 10.09 -2.33 -5.83
CA CYS A 66 9.00 -1.87 -4.98
C CYS A 66 9.20 -0.41 -4.57
N GLU A 67 10.38 -0.08 -4.02
CA GLU A 67 10.79 1.27 -3.54
C GLU A 67 9.82 1.94 -2.53
N GLU A 68 8.93 1.16 -1.89
CA GLU A 68 8.05 1.66 -0.83
C GLU A 68 8.80 1.80 0.49
N ILE A 69 8.52 2.89 1.21
CA ILE A 69 8.97 3.10 2.59
C ILE A 69 7.78 3.00 3.51
N LEU A 70 7.90 2.11 4.49
CA LEU A 70 6.81 1.76 5.40
C LEU A 70 7.32 1.80 6.84
N PRO A 71 6.43 2.06 7.81
CA PRO A 71 6.71 1.75 9.21
C PRO A 71 7.18 0.30 9.36
N LEU A 72 8.19 0.06 10.19
CA LEU A 72 8.78 -1.26 10.40
C LEU A 72 7.73 -2.32 10.75
N GLN A 73 6.72 -1.95 11.53
CA GLN A 73 5.60 -2.81 11.88
C GLN A 73 4.82 -3.33 10.65
N GLU A 74 4.74 -2.57 9.57
CA GLU A 74 4.00 -2.91 8.33
C GLU A 74 4.78 -3.79 7.36
N LEU A 75 6.10 -3.91 7.53
CA LEU A 75 6.95 -4.60 6.57
C LEU A 75 6.49 -6.05 6.34
N ASP A 76 6.18 -6.79 7.40
CA ASP A 76 5.73 -8.18 7.28
C ASP A 76 4.44 -8.32 6.48
N TYR A 77 3.46 -7.45 6.76
CA TYR A 77 2.18 -7.44 6.05
C TYR A 77 2.36 -7.04 4.58
N HIS A 78 3.20 -6.05 4.31
CA HIS A 78 3.52 -5.63 2.95
C HIS A 78 4.23 -6.72 2.13
N LEU A 79 5.13 -7.49 2.74
CA LEU A 79 5.79 -8.62 2.10
C LEU A 79 4.81 -9.76 1.78
N GLU A 80 3.77 -9.94 2.58
CA GLU A 80 2.69 -10.90 2.30
C GLU A 80 1.89 -10.50 1.06
N LEU A 81 1.56 -9.21 0.91
CA LEU A 81 0.86 -8.69 -0.26
C LEU A 81 1.66 -8.84 -1.56
N HIS A 82 2.98 -8.76 -1.53
CA HIS A 82 3.81 -9.07 -2.70
C HIS A 82 3.72 -10.53 -3.15
N SER A 83 3.50 -11.45 -2.22
CA SER A 83 3.29 -12.86 -2.54
C SER A 83 1.96 -13.07 -3.28
N GLU A 84 0.97 -12.21 -3.00
CA GLU A 84 -0.36 -12.22 -3.64
C GLU A 84 -0.33 -11.56 -5.01
N GLU A 85 0.36 -10.42 -5.14
CA GLU A 85 0.63 -9.72 -6.40
C GLU A 85 1.29 -10.66 -7.43
N SER A 86 2.29 -11.43 -6.98
CA SER A 86 3.04 -12.38 -7.83
C SER A 86 2.21 -13.61 -8.24
N GLY A 87 0.96 -13.74 -7.78
CA GLY A 87 0.08 -14.84 -8.15
C GLY A 87 0.42 -16.17 -7.46
N GLY A 88 1.00 -16.13 -6.25
CA GLY A 88 1.37 -17.30 -5.45
C GLY A 88 0.16 -18.10 -4.94
N CYS A 89 -0.67 -18.64 -5.84
CA CYS A 89 -1.59 -19.72 -5.54
C CYS A 89 -0.87 -21.04 -5.75
N THR A 90 -0.11 -21.51 -4.75
CA THR A 90 0.40 -22.90 -4.74
C THR A 90 -0.73 -23.86 -4.38
N THR A 91 -1.77 -23.92 -5.20
CA THR A 91 -2.52 -25.16 -5.37
C THR A 91 -1.88 -25.84 -6.57
N LYS A 92 -1.14 -26.93 -6.33
CA LYS A 92 -0.64 -27.81 -7.40
C LYS A 92 -1.75 -27.97 -8.43
N GLU A 93 -1.45 -27.59 -9.68
CA GLU A 93 -2.28 -27.87 -10.84
C GLU A 93 -2.71 -29.34 -10.74
N LEU A 94 -3.99 -29.57 -10.47
CA LEU A 94 -4.60 -30.86 -10.78
C LEU A 94 -4.73 -30.84 -12.29
N ASP A 95 -3.82 -31.55 -12.94
CA ASP A 95 -3.86 -31.80 -14.38
C ASP A 95 -5.29 -32.22 -14.77
N PRO A 96 -5.87 -31.66 -15.85
CA PRO A 96 -7.15 -32.12 -16.34
C PRO A 96 -7.01 -33.58 -16.76
N VAL A 97 -7.72 -34.45 -16.05
CA VAL A 97 -7.88 -35.87 -16.39
C VAL A 97 -8.48 -35.95 -17.79
N THR A 98 -7.64 -36.26 -18.78
CA THR A 98 -8.07 -36.65 -20.13
C THR A 98 -8.93 -37.92 -20.03
N PRO A 99 -10.14 -37.96 -20.60
CA PRO A 99 -10.88 -39.20 -20.75
C PRO A 99 -10.13 -40.13 -21.71
N ALA A 100 -9.87 -41.36 -21.26
CA ALA A 100 -9.32 -42.41 -22.11
C ALA A 100 -10.40 -42.88 -23.11
N GLU A 101 -10.11 -42.78 -24.40
CA GLU A 101 -10.82 -43.50 -25.46
C GLU A 101 -10.01 -44.75 -25.86
N PRO A 102 -10.67 -45.87 -26.21
CA PRO A 102 -10.01 -47.15 -26.42
C PRO A 102 -9.48 -47.33 -27.86
N ASP A 103 -8.31 -47.96 -27.96
CA ASP A 103 -7.72 -48.47 -29.21
C ASP A 103 -8.53 -49.68 -29.73
N PRO A 104 -8.65 -49.86 -31.06
CA PRO A 104 -8.03 -51.05 -31.62
C PRO A 104 -7.41 -50.88 -33.02
N HIS A 105 -6.11 -51.18 -33.09
CA HIS A 105 -5.41 -52.02 -34.06
C HIS A 105 -5.97 -52.18 -35.50
N SER A 106 -5.21 -51.68 -36.49
CA SER A 106 -4.55 -52.46 -37.57
C SER A 106 -3.96 -51.55 -38.66
N GLY A 107 -2.65 -51.70 -38.95
CA GLY A 107 -2.00 -51.08 -40.13
C GLY A 107 -2.16 -51.94 -41.40
N PRO A 108 -1.29 -51.85 -42.43
CA PRO A 108 -0.31 -50.80 -42.80
C PRO A 108 -0.25 -50.49 -44.34
N SER A 109 0.31 -49.36 -44.79
CA SER A 109 1.26 -49.33 -45.94
C SER A 109 1.74 -47.94 -46.44
N ARG A 110 3.08 -47.87 -46.62
CA ARG A 110 3.89 -47.31 -47.73
C ARG A 110 3.69 -45.85 -48.20
N ALA A 111 4.70 -44.99 -47.97
CA ALA A 111 5.79 -44.58 -48.90
C ALA A 111 5.34 -43.46 -49.88
N HIS A 112 6.05 -42.36 -50.15
CA HIS A 112 7.48 -42.13 -50.35
C HIS A 112 7.85 -40.64 -50.19
N ARG A 113 9.08 -40.38 -49.71
CA ARG A 113 10.08 -39.31 -50.00
C ARG A 113 9.59 -37.98 -50.65
N ALA A 114 9.95 -36.76 -50.23
CA ALA A 114 11.16 -36.13 -49.65
C ALA A 114 11.59 -34.97 -50.57
N ALA A 115 11.71 -33.77 -50.01
CA ALA A 115 12.71 -32.77 -50.40
C ALA A 115 12.82 -31.68 -49.31
N GLN A 116 13.85 -31.81 -48.48
CA GLN A 116 14.36 -30.77 -47.58
C GLN A 116 15.04 -29.66 -48.38
N ARG A 117 14.82 -28.40 -48.00
CA ARG A 117 15.90 -27.40 -47.88
C ARG A 117 15.72 -26.55 -46.62
N HIS A 118 16.76 -26.63 -45.80
CA HIS A 118 17.09 -25.93 -44.57
C HIS A 118 16.59 -24.48 -44.40
N ARG A 119 15.93 -24.23 -43.26
CA ARG A 119 16.23 -23.11 -42.36
C ARG A 119 16.25 -23.66 -40.93
N GLN A 120 17.41 -23.62 -40.29
CA GLN A 120 17.57 -23.93 -38.87
C GLN A 120 16.96 -22.79 -38.06
N SER A 121 15.94 -23.10 -37.27
CA SER A 121 15.49 -22.31 -36.14
C SER A 121 15.60 -23.20 -34.91
N ASP A 122 16.43 -22.75 -33.97
CA ASP A 122 16.87 -23.42 -32.76
C ASP A 122 15.71 -23.49 -31.73
N PRO A 123 15.19 -24.68 -31.34
CA PRO A 123 14.14 -24.78 -30.34
C PRO A 123 14.78 -24.90 -28.95
N GLY A 124 15.30 -23.78 -28.44
CA GLY A 124 16.00 -23.72 -27.15
C GLY A 124 15.59 -22.59 -26.20
N SER A 125 14.83 -21.58 -26.65
CA SER A 125 14.63 -20.36 -25.85
C SER A 125 13.34 -20.29 -25.03
N GLU A 126 12.29 -21.06 -25.34
CA GLU A 126 11.00 -20.92 -24.63
C GLU A 126 10.89 -21.74 -23.33
N VAL A 127 11.70 -22.80 -23.17
CA VAL A 127 11.73 -23.60 -21.95
C VAL A 127 12.56 -22.92 -20.84
N ASN A 128 13.57 -22.13 -21.23
CA ASN A 128 14.48 -21.47 -20.30
C ASN A 128 13.87 -20.22 -19.64
N GLU A 129 12.95 -19.52 -20.32
CA GLU A 129 12.24 -18.36 -19.76
C GLU A 129 11.17 -18.74 -18.71
N ARG A 130 10.48 -19.87 -18.90
CA ARG A 130 9.52 -20.41 -17.93
C ARG A 130 10.20 -20.96 -16.68
N GLN A 131 11.32 -21.67 -16.85
CA GLN A 131 12.16 -22.12 -15.73
C GLN A 131 12.82 -20.94 -14.99
N GLY A 132 13.22 -19.89 -15.71
CA GLY A 132 13.75 -18.66 -15.13
C GLY A 132 12.75 -17.89 -14.26
N LYS A 133 11.48 -17.81 -14.66
CA LYS A 133 10.40 -17.17 -13.87
C LYS A 133 10.04 -17.98 -12.61
N GLN A 134 9.86 -19.29 -12.75
CA GLN A 134 9.59 -20.18 -11.61
C GLN A 134 10.76 -20.24 -10.61
N ALA A 135 12.01 -20.22 -11.10
CA ALA A 135 13.19 -20.17 -10.24
C ALA A 135 13.32 -18.81 -9.51
N LYS A 136 12.86 -17.71 -10.11
CA LYS A 136 12.86 -16.37 -9.51
C LYS A 136 11.77 -16.21 -8.45
N GLU A 137 10.58 -16.73 -8.69
CA GLU A 137 9.46 -16.83 -7.72
C GLU A 137 9.84 -17.72 -6.52
N ALA A 138 10.44 -18.88 -6.77
CA ALA A 138 10.92 -19.77 -5.71
C ALA A 138 12.08 -19.17 -4.90
N ARG A 139 12.95 -18.36 -5.52
CA ARG A 139 14.02 -17.61 -4.82
C ARG A 139 13.45 -16.47 -3.97
N LEU A 140 12.40 -15.79 -4.45
CA LEU A 140 11.74 -14.70 -3.70
C LEU A 140 11.04 -15.23 -2.44
N GLY A 141 10.30 -16.34 -2.55
CA GLY A 141 9.69 -17.01 -1.38
C GLY A 141 10.71 -17.54 -0.36
N LYS A 142 11.85 -18.06 -0.83
CA LYS A 142 12.97 -18.46 0.04
C LYS A 142 13.66 -17.25 0.70
N ALA A 143 13.82 -16.13 -0.01
CA ALA A 143 14.37 -14.91 0.55
C ALA A 143 13.49 -14.35 1.68
N ILE A 144 12.17 -14.26 1.47
CA ILE A 144 11.21 -13.83 2.52
C ILE A 144 11.30 -14.73 3.76
N THR A 145 11.47 -16.05 3.57
CA THR A 145 11.61 -17.01 4.69
C THR A 145 12.94 -16.84 5.45
N ILE A 146 14.03 -16.50 4.77
CA ILE A 146 15.34 -16.23 5.37
C ILE A 146 15.32 -14.91 6.15
N TRP A 147 14.68 -13.85 5.62
CA TRP A 147 14.53 -12.56 6.30
C TRP A 147 13.65 -12.67 7.56
N LYS A 148 12.54 -13.43 7.50
CA LYS A 148 11.70 -13.74 8.68
C LYS A 148 12.49 -14.44 9.81
N ARG A 149 13.53 -15.21 9.48
CA ARG A 149 14.39 -15.91 10.46
C ARG A 149 15.45 -15.01 11.09
N LEU A 150 15.88 -13.96 10.39
CA LEU A 150 16.94 -13.04 10.83
C LEU A 150 16.44 -11.95 11.79
N LEU A 151 15.15 -11.59 11.73
CA LEU A 151 14.61 -10.42 12.44
C LEU A 151 14.08 -10.66 13.86
N LYS A 152 14.27 -11.84 14.49
CA LYS A 152 13.76 -12.24 15.83
C LYS A 152 13.28 -11.06 16.71
N ILE A 153 12.02 -10.68 16.54
CA ILE A 153 11.39 -9.54 17.21
C ILE A 153 10.98 -10.00 18.62
N PRO A 154 11.39 -9.31 19.70
CA PRO A 154 10.93 -9.65 21.04
C PRO A 154 9.43 -9.35 21.19
N VAL A 155 8.69 -10.32 21.73
CA VAL A 155 7.29 -10.16 22.15
C VAL A 155 7.26 -9.37 23.44
N PHE A 156 6.74 -8.14 23.40
CA PHE A 156 6.43 -7.38 24.62
C PHE A 156 5.08 -7.84 25.18
N THR A 157 5.12 -8.54 26.31
CA THR A 157 3.97 -8.73 27.21
C THR A 157 4.02 -7.62 28.26
N SER A 158 2.97 -6.83 28.40
CA SER A 158 2.84 -5.89 29.52
C SER A 158 1.63 -6.27 30.38
N GLU A 159 1.94 -6.84 31.53
CA GLU A 159 1.04 -7.00 32.67
C GLU A 159 0.69 -5.63 33.27
N GLY A 160 -0.49 -5.56 33.89
CA GLY A 160 -1.14 -4.33 34.33
C GLY A 160 -0.50 -3.67 35.55
N VAL A 161 -0.63 -2.35 35.59
CA VAL A 161 -0.53 -1.56 36.82
C VAL A 161 -1.69 -0.56 36.84
N HIS A 162 -2.50 -0.65 37.90
CA HIS A 162 -3.55 0.31 38.25
C HIS A 162 -2.97 1.69 38.55
N MET A 163 -3.54 2.76 37.99
CA MET A 163 -3.54 4.09 38.62
C MET A 163 -4.86 4.84 38.36
N ARG A 164 -5.28 5.58 39.38
CA ARG A 164 -6.59 6.23 39.60
C ARG A 164 -6.86 7.43 38.67
N ALA A 165 -8.15 7.64 38.41
CA ALA A 165 -8.70 8.84 37.78
C ALA A 165 -8.48 10.12 38.61
N PRO A 166 -8.51 11.28 37.94
CA PRO A 166 -9.51 12.29 38.34
C PRO A 166 -10.36 12.82 37.19
N LEU A 167 -11.48 13.39 37.63
CA LEU A 167 -12.63 13.90 36.90
C LEU A 167 -12.43 15.32 36.35
N GLN A 168 -13.21 15.60 35.30
CA GLN A 168 -13.83 16.87 34.89
C GLN A 168 -12.99 17.92 34.13
N ASN A 169 -13.34 18.01 32.84
CA ASN A 169 -13.96 19.19 32.21
C ASN A 169 -13.21 20.53 32.34
N GLU A 170 -12.26 20.78 31.44
CA GLU A 170 -11.93 22.14 31.02
C GLU A 170 -11.73 22.19 29.51
N GLN A 171 -12.46 23.10 28.87
CA GLN A 171 -12.25 23.56 27.50
C GLN A 171 -10.86 24.20 27.43
N LEU A 172 -9.93 23.60 26.68
CA LEU A 172 -8.62 24.19 26.43
C LEU A 172 -8.52 24.71 24.99
N PRO A 173 -7.90 25.89 24.80
CA PRO A 173 -7.99 26.67 23.58
C PRO A 173 -7.12 26.09 22.48
N ASN A 174 -7.57 26.32 21.25
CA ASN A 174 -6.93 25.98 19.99
C ASN A 174 -5.45 26.42 20.00
N LYS A 175 -4.52 25.49 20.25
CA LYS A 175 -3.08 25.75 20.09
C LYS A 175 -2.80 25.84 18.60
N HIS A 176 -2.79 27.07 18.08
CA HIS A 176 -2.17 27.39 16.80
C HIS A 176 -0.76 26.77 16.77
N SER A 177 -0.52 25.91 15.79
CA SER A 177 0.80 25.41 15.45
C SER A 177 1.71 26.61 15.15
N PRO A 178 2.97 26.66 15.62
CA PRO A 178 3.84 27.80 15.38
C PRO A 178 4.01 27.99 13.87
N HIS A 179 3.71 29.19 13.40
CA HIS A 179 3.80 29.59 12.00
C HIS A 179 5.13 29.15 11.37
N GLY A 180 5.08 28.39 10.26
CA GLY A 180 6.20 28.26 9.32
C GLY A 180 7.13 27.04 9.47
N LYS A 181 6.79 26.01 10.25
CA LYS A 181 7.65 24.80 10.30
C LYS A 181 7.40 23.88 9.10
N ARG A 182 8.43 23.66 8.27
CA ARG A 182 8.40 22.66 7.19
C ARG A 182 8.20 21.26 7.76
N LEU A 183 7.41 20.46 7.05
CA LEU A 183 7.21 19.05 7.37
C LEU A 183 8.47 18.24 7.04
N GLY A 184 8.69 17.18 7.81
CA GLY A 184 9.80 16.25 7.64
C GLY A 184 9.41 14.96 6.91
N LYS A 185 10.35 14.01 6.87
CA LYS A 185 10.21 12.69 6.23
C LYS A 185 9.01 11.87 6.72
N ALA A 186 8.58 12.06 7.97
CA ALA A 186 7.41 11.36 8.52
C ALA A 186 6.10 11.68 7.78
N HIS A 187 5.99 12.86 7.18
CA HIS A 187 4.78 13.30 6.46
C HIS A 187 4.99 13.34 4.95
N LEU A 188 6.18 13.75 4.49
CA LEU A 188 6.47 13.95 3.06
C LEU A 188 7.21 12.76 2.41
N GLY A 189 7.45 11.69 3.17
CA GLY A 189 8.16 10.49 2.72
C GLY A 189 9.67 10.66 2.55
N LYS A 190 10.33 9.65 1.94
CA LYS A 190 11.79 9.61 1.67
C LYS A 190 12.31 10.90 1.04
N TYR A 191 11.49 11.46 0.15
CA TYR A 191 11.82 12.57 -0.73
C TYR A 191 11.33 13.92 -0.21
N ALA A 192 11.10 14.05 1.09
CA ALA A 192 10.65 15.28 1.75
C ALA A 192 11.44 16.53 1.38
N HIS A 193 12.75 16.39 1.16
CA HIS A 193 13.66 17.47 0.83
C HIS A 193 14.11 17.46 -0.63
N GLU A 194 13.48 16.63 -1.48
CA GLU A 194 13.77 16.61 -2.90
C GLU A 194 13.29 17.93 -3.54
N SER A 195 14.20 18.58 -4.27
CA SER A 195 13.88 19.78 -5.06
C SER A 195 13.31 19.41 -6.43
N ARG A 196 13.79 18.31 -7.03
CA ARG A 196 13.32 17.79 -8.31
C ARG A 196 13.61 16.31 -8.44
N MET A 197 12.67 15.59 -9.05
CA MET A 197 12.81 14.20 -9.47
C MET A 197 13.96 13.99 -10.46
N PRO A 198 14.58 12.80 -10.47
CA PRO A 198 15.55 12.45 -11.48
C PRO A 198 14.89 12.34 -12.86
N GLU A 199 15.61 12.72 -13.91
CA GLU A 199 15.02 12.87 -15.25
C GLU A 199 14.59 11.54 -15.88
N TRP A 200 15.22 10.43 -15.49
CA TRP A 200 14.78 9.10 -15.90
C TRP A 200 13.38 8.78 -15.39
N LEU A 201 13.03 9.23 -14.17
CA LEU A 201 11.71 9.01 -13.58
C LEU A 201 10.70 9.93 -14.24
N VAL A 202 11.06 11.18 -14.50
CA VAL A 202 10.22 12.10 -15.28
C VAL A 202 9.88 11.51 -16.65
N SER A 203 10.87 10.95 -17.33
CA SER A 203 10.71 10.29 -18.62
C SER A 203 9.83 9.04 -18.52
N LEU A 204 10.02 8.23 -17.48
CA LEU A 204 9.20 7.05 -17.20
C LEU A 204 7.73 7.42 -16.98
N LEU A 205 7.45 8.39 -16.10
CA LEU A 205 6.10 8.86 -15.80
C LEU A 205 5.42 9.49 -17.02
N LYS A 206 6.16 10.20 -17.88
CA LYS A 206 5.61 10.77 -19.12
C LYS A 206 5.30 9.70 -20.18
N ARG A 207 6.13 8.65 -20.27
CA ARG A 207 6.02 7.62 -21.30
C ARG A 207 4.99 6.55 -20.93
N GLU A 208 5.05 6.04 -19.71
CA GLU A 208 4.21 4.93 -19.25
C GLU A 208 2.93 5.42 -18.53
N GLY A 209 2.98 6.62 -17.91
CA GLY A 209 1.85 7.20 -17.18
C GLY A 209 1.48 6.46 -15.90
N GLN A 210 0.60 5.46 -16.05
CA GLN A 210 0.04 4.66 -14.98
C GLN A 210 -0.29 3.25 -15.46
N VAL A 211 -0.24 2.28 -14.55
CA VAL A 211 -0.84 0.96 -14.80
C VAL A 211 -2.29 1.00 -14.34
N THR A 212 -3.22 0.54 -15.17
CA THR A 212 -4.65 0.63 -14.87
C THR A 212 -5.37 -0.67 -15.22
N SER A 213 -6.16 -1.17 -14.27
CA SER A 213 -7.03 -2.34 -14.45
C SER A 213 -8.49 -1.92 -14.35
N GLN A 214 -9.24 -2.15 -15.42
CA GLN A 214 -10.67 -1.84 -15.48
C GLN A 214 -11.51 -3.10 -15.22
N GLY A 215 -12.57 -3.00 -14.42
CA GLY A 215 -13.48 -4.11 -14.18
C GLY A 215 -13.11 -5.04 -13.02
N VAL A 216 -12.03 -4.75 -12.28
CA VAL A 216 -11.63 -5.51 -11.09
C VAL A 216 -12.76 -5.54 -10.06
N VAL A 217 -13.44 -4.43 -9.80
CA VAL A 217 -14.60 -4.37 -8.88
C VAL A 217 -15.67 -5.42 -9.25
N SER A 218 -15.89 -5.66 -10.54
CA SER A 218 -16.86 -6.67 -10.99
C SER A 218 -16.37 -8.10 -10.74
N VAL A 219 -15.07 -8.37 -10.90
CA VAL A 219 -14.46 -9.65 -10.53
C VAL A 219 -14.58 -9.89 -9.02
N LEU A 220 -14.30 -8.87 -8.20
CA LEU A 220 -14.43 -8.97 -6.74
C LEU A 220 -15.86 -9.26 -6.32
N ALA A 221 -16.86 -8.67 -6.97
CA ALA A 221 -18.27 -8.98 -6.71
C ALA A 221 -18.57 -10.47 -6.89
N VAL A 222 -18.10 -11.07 -7.98
CA VAL A 222 -18.29 -12.50 -8.27
C VAL A 222 -17.51 -13.39 -7.28
N LEU A 223 -16.33 -12.96 -6.83
CA LEU A 223 -15.55 -13.67 -5.81
C LEU A 223 -16.20 -13.62 -4.42
N LEU A 224 -16.74 -12.46 -4.01
CA LEU A 224 -17.49 -12.30 -2.76
C LEU A 224 -18.77 -13.14 -2.78
N GLU A 225 -19.40 -13.27 -3.95
CA GLU A 225 -20.54 -14.16 -4.11
C GLU A 225 -20.16 -15.65 -3.95
N GLN A 226 -18.92 -16.02 -4.27
CA GLN A 226 -18.43 -17.39 -4.09
C GLN A 226 -17.82 -17.64 -2.72
N SER A 227 -17.50 -16.59 -1.97
CA SER A 227 -16.86 -16.73 -0.67
C SER A 227 -17.81 -17.42 0.33
N PRO A 228 -17.38 -18.53 0.96
CA PRO A 228 -18.15 -19.17 2.01
C PRO A 228 -18.12 -18.36 3.31
N SER A 229 -17.16 -17.46 3.49
CA SER A 229 -16.99 -16.66 4.71
C SER A 229 -17.76 -15.34 4.68
N THR A 230 -18.00 -14.75 3.51
CA THR A 230 -18.76 -13.50 3.35
C THR A 230 -20.22 -13.67 3.78
N LYS A 231 -20.65 -12.88 4.78
CA LYS A 231 -22.05 -12.76 5.20
C LYS A 231 -22.80 -11.78 4.32
N HIS A 232 -22.23 -10.61 4.07
CA HIS A 232 -22.67 -9.65 3.06
C HIS A 232 -21.51 -8.72 2.70
N ALA A 233 -21.60 -8.06 1.56
CA ALA A 233 -20.62 -7.07 1.15
C ALA A 233 -21.27 -5.95 0.32
N TYR A 234 -20.65 -4.78 0.34
CA TYR A 234 -20.99 -3.65 -0.51
C TYR A 234 -19.78 -3.28 -1.35
N LEU A 235 -20.01 -2.92 -2.60
CA LEU A 235 -18.99 -2.41 -3.51
C LEU A 235 -19.43 -1.07 -4.09
N CYS A 236 -18.47 -0.17 -4.28
CA CYS A 236 -18.62 1.06 -5.04
C CYS A 236 -18.99 0.78 -6.52
N HIS A 237 -19.19 1.84 -7.28
CA HIS A 237 -19.55 1.74 -8.68
C HIS A 237 -18.55 0.89 -9.49
N PRO A 238 -19.02 -0.05 -10.33
CA PRO A 238 -18.17 -1.06 -10.97
C PRO A 238 -17.19 -0.50 -12.02
N ARG A 239 -17.35 0.77 -12.42
CA ARG A 239 -16.44 1.45 -13.37
C ARG A 239 -15.22 2.10 -12.71
N VAL A 240 -15.09 2.05 -11.38
CA VAL A 240 -13.85 2.46 -10.70
C VAL A 240 -12.70 1.59 -11.21
N GLN A 241 -11.64 2.24 -11.67
CA GLN A 241 -10.45 1.59 -12.20
C GLN A 241 -9.40 1.51 -11.09
N HIS A 242 -8.71 0.37 -10.97
CA HIS A 242 -7.55 0.28 -10.08
C HIS A 242 -6.35 0.91 -10.78
N VAL A 243 -5.69 1.87 -10.13
CA VAL A 243 -4.49 2.51 -10.65
C VAL A 243 -3.31 2.21 -9.73
N SER A 244 -2.36 1.42 -10.24
CA SER A 244 -1.20 0.95 -9.46
C SER A 244 0.11 1.61 -9.92
N LYS A 245 1.14 1.44 -9.10
CA LYS A 245 2.47 1.99 -9.33
C LYS A 245 3.17 1.41 -10.55
N LEU A 246 4.03 2.20 -11.19
CA LEU A 246 5.06 1.70 -12.08
C LEU A 246 6.22 1.12 -11.29
N LYS A 247 6.93 0.17 -11.87
CA LYS A 247 8.14 -0.40 -11.26
C LYS A 247 9.17 0.72 -11.03
N ARG A 248 9.72 0.82 -9.81
CA ARG A 248 10.70 1.84 -9.39
C ARG A 248 10.19 3.29 -9.38
N GLU A 249 8.88 3.55 -9.31
CA GLU A 249 8.42 4.94 -9.22
C GLU A 249 8.62 5.53 -7.82
N GLY A 250 8.15 4.79 -6.79
CA GLY A 250 8.12 5.18 -5.38
C GLY A 250 7.30 6.44 -5.06
N GLY A 251 6.48 6.40 -4.02
CA GLY A 251 6.02 7.60 -3.31
C GLY A 251 4.86 8.40 -3.93
N PHE A 252 4.05 7.76 -4.77
CA PHE A 252 2.91 8.41 -5.42
C PHE A 252 1.53 7.90 -4.96
N CYS A 253 1.42 7.16 -3.86
CA CYS A 253 0.15 6.54 -3.42
C CYS A 253 -1.02 7.53 -3.37
N GLY A 254 -0.86 8.72 -2.76
CA GLY A 254 -1.90 9.74 -2.71
C GLY A 254 -2.34 10.24 -4.10
N TYR A 255 -1.39 10.37 -5.03
CA TYR A 255 -1.68 10.75 -6.42
C TYR A 255 -2.42 9.64 -7.16
N ARG A 256 -2.03 8.38 -6.99
CA ARG A 256 -2.71 7.22 -7.57
C ARG A 256 -4.14 7.07 -7.03
N ASN A 257 -4.37 7.38 -5.75
CA ASN A 257 -5.72 7.42 -5.18
C ASN A 257 -6.59 8.54 -5.77
N ILE A 258 -6.03 9.74 -6.02
CA ILE A 258 -6.73 10.79 -6.77
C ILE A 258 -7.08 10.30 -8.19
N GLN A 259 -6.17 9.57 -8.86
CA GLN A 259 -6.43 8.97 -10.18
C GLN A 259 -7.58 7.95 -10.13
N MET A 260 -7.67 7.12 -9.08
CA MET A 260 -8.78 6.18 -8.90
C MET A 260 -10.13 6.89 -8.68
N LEU A 261 -10.16 7.94 -7.86
CA LEU A 261 -11.36 8.79 -7.70
C LEU A 261 -11.73 9.50 -9.01
N ALA A 262 -10.75 10.01 -9.76
CA ALA A 262 -10.98 10.61 -11.07
C ALA A 262 -11.57 9.59 -12.07
N SER A 263 -11.15 8.33 -12.02
CA SER A 263 -11.71 7.27 -12.87
C SER A 263 -13.22 7.11 -12.66
N TYR A 264 -13.70 7.17 -11.41
CA TYR A 264 -15.14 7.20 -11.12
C TYR A 264 -15.81 8.41 -11.78
N ILE A 265 -15.29 9.61 -11.50
CA ILE A 265 -15.86 10.89 -11.94
C ILE A 265 -16.02 10.93 -13.46
N ILE A 266 -14.99 10.51 -14.19
CA ILE A 266 -14.97 10.43 -15.64
C ILE A 266 -16.05 9.46 -16.13
N GLU A 267 -16.09 8.25 -15.58
CA GLU A 267 -16.92 7.16 -16.09
C GLU A 267 -18.41 7.36 -15.81
N VAL A 268 -18.77 7.99 -14.69
CA VAL A 268 -20.16 8.32 -14.36
C VAL A 268 -20.57 9.72 -14.80
N LYS A 269 -19.63 10.50 -15.38
CA LYS A 269 -19.81 11.91 -15.76
C LYS A 269 -20.35 12.76 -14.61
N SER A 270 -19.81 12.58 -13.40
CA SER A 270 -20.21 13.39 -12.25
C SER A 270 -19.78 14.85 -12.43
N LYS A 271 -20.28 15.74 -11.57
CA LYS A 271 -19.91 17.17 -11.60
C LYS A 271 -18.37 17.34 -11.60
N GLY A 272 -17.88 18.17 -12.52
CA GLY A 272 -16.45 18.45 -12.70
C GLY A 272 -15.70 17.46 -13.60
N HIS A 273 -16.39 16.47 -14.19
CA HIS A 273 -15.75 15.50 -15.09
C HIS A 273 -15.12 16.13 -16.34
N GLU A 274 -15.61 17.30 -16.76
CA GLU A 274 -15.14 18.02 -17.94
C GLU A 274 -13.66 18.41 -17.82
N HIS A 275 -13.19 18.66 -16.59
CA HIS A 275 -11.80 19.01 -16.32
C HIS A 275 -10.81 17.88 -16.67
N PHE A 276 -11.26 16.63 -16.72
CA PHE A 276 -10.43 15.48 -17.04
C PHE A 276 -10.39 15.16 -18.55
N CYS A 277 -11.26 15.76 -19.36
CA CYS A 277 -11.35 15.50 -20.80
C CYS A 277 -11.40 13.99 -21.15
N GLY A 278 -12.09 13.19 -20.32
CA GLY A 278 -12.21 11.74 -20.51
C GLY A 278 -10.96 10.91 -20.19
N THR A 279 -9.90 11.52 -19.65
CA THR A 279 -8.62 10.84 -19.38
C THR A 279 -8.21 10.98 -17.92
N ILE A 280 -7.70 9.89 -17.33
CA ILE A 280 -7.15 9.93 -15.97
C ILE A 280 -5.95 10.90 -15.94
N PRO A 281 -5.91 11.88 -15.02
CA PRO A 281 -4.87 12.90 -14.99
C PRO A 281 -3.50 12.31 -14.65
N SER A 282 -2.43 12.85 -15.23
CA SER A 282 -1.07 12.45 -14.86
C SER A 282 -0.69 12.97 -13.46
N ILE A 283 0.35 12.39 -12.85
CA ILE A 283 0.93 12.90 -11.60
C ILE A 283 1.32 14.38 -11.74
N PHE A 284 1.90 14.78 -12.88
CA PHE A 284 2.28 16.17 -13.13
C PHE A 284 1.06 17.10 -13.17
N GLN A 285 -0.05 16.65 -13.75
CA GLN A 285 -1.28 17.43 -13.80
C GLN A 285 -1.90 17.59 -12.40
N ILE A 286 -1.84 16.54 -11.58
CA ILE A 286 -2.29 16.60 -10.19
C ILE A 286 -1.40 17.57 -9.38
N GLN A 287 -0.08 17.52 -9.55
CA GLN A 287 0.84 18.48 -8.92
C GLN A 287 0.54 19.92 -9.34
N GLU A 288 0.28 20.16 -10.62
CA GLU A 288 -0.12 21.47 -11.13
C GLU A 288 -1.41 21.97 -10.45
N TRP A 289 -2.43 21.13 -10.36
CA TRP A 289 -3.69 21.49 -9.73
C TRP A 289 -3.52 21.78 -8.24
N ILE A 290 -2.74 21.00 -7.51
CA ILE A 290 -2.46 21.27 -6.09
C ILE A 290 -1.77 22.63 -5.94
N GLU A 291 -0.72 22.90 -6.72
CA GLU A 291 0.02 24.17 -6.65
C GLU A 291 -0.88 25.37 -7.04
N THR A 292 -1.69 25.22 -8.10
CA THR A 292 -2.65 26.23 -8.53
C THR A 292 -3.70 26.49 -7.45
N ALA A 293 -4.18 25.44 -6.78
CA ALA A 293 -5.13 25.58 -5.68
C ALA A 293 -4.52 26.41 -4.53
N TRP A 294 -3.25 26.14 -4.19
CA TRP A 294 -2.51 26.92 -3.19
C TRP A 294 -2.32 28.39 -3.60
N ASP A 295 -2.02 28.66 -4.87
CA ASP A 295 -1.91 30.02 -5.42
C ASP A 295 -3.24 30.80 -5.32
N LEU A 296 -4.38 30.09 -5.44
CA LEU A 296 -5.71 30.64 -5.26
C LEU A 296 -6.18 30.69 -3.79
N GLY A 297 -5.31 30.37 -2.83
CA GLY A 297 -5.62 30.43 -1.40
C GLY A 297 -6.35 29.21 -0.84
N ILE A 298 -6.57 28.17 -1.63
CA ILE A 298 -7.18 26.91 -1.17
C ILE A 298 -6.09 26.10 -0.48
N ASN A 299 -6.18 25.87 0.83
CA ASN A 299 -5.19 25.10 1.60
C ASN A 299 -3.74 25.60 1.44
N SER A 300 -3.52 26.90 1.22
CA SER A 300 -2.22 27.48 0.89
C SER A 300 -1.11 27.27 1.94
N GLN A 301 -1.48 26.99 3.19
CA GLN A 301 -0.54 26.65 4.26
C GLN A 301 0.32 25.41 3.90
N ALA A 302 -0.25 24.45 3.17
CA ALA A 302 0.45 23.24 2.75
C ALA A 302 1.65 23.54 1.82
N ARG A 303 1.64 24.66 1.08
CA ARG A 303 2.81 25.07 0.29
C ARG A 303 4.01 25.38 1.17
N LEU A 304 3.80 26.05 2.30
CA LEU A 304 4.87 26.37 3.26
C LEU A 304 5.37 25.09 3.95
N GLU A 305 4.45 24.21 4.31
CA GLU A 305 4.74 22.94 4.97
C GLU A 305 5.56 21.99 4.07
N THR A 306 5.24 21.92 2.79
CA THR A 306 5.92 21.04 1.82
C THR A 306 7.17 21.68 1.19
N GLY A 307 7.18 23.01 1.07
CA GLY A 307 8.13 23.74 0.24
C GLY A 307 7.87 23.56 -1.26
N GLY A 308 6.63 23.28 -1.65
CA GLY A 308 6.23 22.96 -3.02
C GLY A 308 6.44 21.49 -3.37
N ILE A 309 5.57 20.96 -4.24
CA ILE A 309 5.56 19.55 -4.65
C ILE A 309 5.84 19.36 -6.14
N ARG A 310 5.77 20.43 -6.94
CA ARG A 310 5.99 20.40 -8.38
C ARG A 310 7.28 19.67 -8.77
N GLY A 311 7.13 18.60 -9.55
CA GLY A 311 8.26 17.83 -10.06
C GLY A 311 9.04 17.08 -8.98
N THR A 312 8.43 16.78 -7.83
CA THR A 312 9.05 16.03 -6.72
C THR A 312 8.27 14.75 -6.41
N ARG A 313 8.86 13.85 -5.61
CA ARG A 313 8.23 12.63 -5.07
C ARG A 313 7.68 12.80 -3.65
N LYS A 314 7.38 14.04 -3.25
CA LYS A 314 6.82 14.28 -1.91
C LYS A 314 5.45 13.63 -1.81
N TYR A 315 5.24 12.94 -0.70
CA TYR A 315 3.93 12.38 -0.37
C TYR A 315 2.93 13.52 -0.23
N ILE A 316 1.69 13.20 -0.59
CA ILE A 316 0.53 14.07 -0.40
C ILE A 316 -0.50 13.31 0.42
N GLY A 317 -1.45 14.02 1.01
CA GLY A 317 -2.52 13.43 1.78
C GLY A 317 -3.88 14.06 1.50
N THR A 318 -4.76 13.93 2.49
CA THR A 318 -6.12 14.47 2.50
C THR A 318 -6.17 15.96 2.13
N PRO A 319 -5.30 16.86 2.64
CA PRO A 319 -5.36 18.28 2.30
C PRO A 319 -5.14 18.57 0.81
N GLU A 320 -4.22 17.86 0.17
CA GLU A 320 -3.93 18.03 -1.25
C GLU A 320 -5.04 17.45 -2.14
N ALA A 321 -5.58 16.28 -1.78
CA ALA A 321 -6.72 15.70 -2.49
C ALA A 321 -7.95 16.64 -2.46
N VAL A 322 -8.24 17.20 -1.28
CA VAL A 322 -9.30 18.21 -1.12
C VAL A 322 -9.01 19.49 -1.91
N ALA A 323 -7.75 19.93 -1.97
CA ALA A 323 -7.35 21.11 -2.74
C ALA A 323 -7.63 20.92 -4.24
N VAL A 324 -7.31 19.75 -4.79
CA VAL A 324 -7.63 19.40 -6.20
C VAL A 324 -9.14 19.43 -6.43
N PHE A 325 -9.92 18.72 -5.61
CA PHE A 325 -11.36 18.63 -5.83
C PHE A 325 -12.05 19.99 -5.69
N ARG A 326 -11.63 20.82 -4.72
CA ARG A 326 -12.13 22.20 -4.58
C ARG A 326 -11.77 23.07 -5.78
N LEU A 327 -10.53 23.02 -6.27
CA LEU A 327 -10.12 23.77 -7.46
C LEU A 327 -10.98 23.42 -8.68
N LEU A 328 -11.26 22.13 -8.86
CA LEU A 328 -12.03 21.61 -10.00
C LEU A 328 -13.55 21.66 -9.77
N ASN A 329 -14.03 22.31 -8.71
CA ASN A 329 -15.45 22.38 -8.33
C ASN A 329 -16.14 21.01 -8.22
N ILE A 330 -15.38 19.97 -7.84
CA ILE A 330 -15.86 18.62 -7.55
C ILE A 330 -16.28 18.57 -6.07
N PRO A 331 -17.56 18.30 -5.76
CA PRO A 331 -18.01 18.22 -4.38
C PRO A 331 -17.38 17.05 -3.63
N CYS A 332 -16.74 17.33 -2.50
CA CYS A 332 -16.14 16.31 -1.65
C CYS A 332 -16.25 16.65 -0.15
N GLU A 333 -16.30 15.62 0.68
CA GLU A 333 -16.42 15.71 2.14
C GLU A 333 -15.20 15.07 2.81
N PRO A 334 -14.26 15.87 3.35
CA PRO A 334 -13.19 15.34 4.18
C PRO A 334 -13.72 14.96 5.57
N HIS A 335 -13.23 13.85 6.13
CA HIS A 335 -13.60 13.37 7.44
C HIS A 335 -12.38 12.81 8.18
N GLY A 336 -12.01 13.40 9.31
CA GLY A 336 -10.93 12.92 10.17
C GLY A 336 -11.48 12.12 11.35
N ILE A 337 -10.86 10.98 11.63
CA ILE A 337 -11.21 10.08 12.73
C ILE A 337 -9.99 9.94 13.63
N LYS A 338 -10.11 10.37 14.89
CA LYS A 338 -9.07 10.17 15.90
C LYS A 338 -9.69 10.13 17.29
N PHE A 339 -9.52 9.01 17.97
CA PHE A 339 -9.90 8.82 19.37
C PHE A 339 -8.67 8.41 20.19
N SER A 340 -8.65 8.83 21.46
CA SER A 340 -7.58 8.46 22.39
C SER A 340 -7.68 7.00 22.86
N GLU A 341 -8.89 6.44 22.85
CA GLU A 341 -9.17 5.05 23.27
C GLU A 341 -8.70 4.05 22.19
N PRO A 342 -7.89 3.03 22.54
CA PRO A 342 -7.48 1.99 21.61
C PRO A 342 -8.68 1.30 20.94
N GLY A 343 -8.58 1.07 19.62
CA GLY A 343 -9.62 0.40 18.83
C GLY A 343 -10.86 1.24 18.50
N LYS A 344 -11.09 2.37 19.17
CA LYS A 344 -12.27 3.22 18.93
C LYS A 344 -12.24 3.91 17.56
N SER A 345 -11.07 4.39 17.13
CA SER A 345 -10.87 4.93 15.78
C SER A 345 -11.18 3.90 14.70
N GLU A 346 -10.76 2.64 14.89
CA GLU A 346 -11.05 1.57 13.94
C GLU A 346 -12.53 1.21 13.92
N ALA A 347 -13.15 1.07 15.09
CA ALA A 347 -14.58 0.76 15.20
C ALA A 347 -15.43 1.83 14.50
N HIS A 348 -15.12 3.11 14.73
CA HIS A 348 -15.79 4.23 14.07
C HIS A 348 -15.51 4.26 12.57
N LEU A 349 -14.29 3.96 12.12
CA LEU A 349 -13.97 3.84 10.69
C LEU A 349 -14.84 2.76 10.02
N MET A 350 -14.92 1.57 10.63
CA MET A 350 -15.71 0.46 10.12
C MET A 350 -17.20 0.80 10.02
N GLU A 351 -17.75 1.40 11.08
CA GLU A 351 -19.15 1.85 11.10
C GLU A 351 -19.41 2.94 10.06
N TYR A 352 -18.53 3.93 9.96
CA TYR A 352 -18.65 5.02 9.00
C TYR A 352 -18.68 4.51 7.55
N VAL A 353 -17.80 3.58 7.21
CA VAL A 353 -17.71 3.00 5.86
C VAL A 353 -18.88 2.06 5.56
N GLU A 354 -19.29 1.23 6.53
CA GLU A 354 -20.48 0.36 6.40
C GLU A 354 -21.72 1.21 6.11
N ASN A 355 -21.97 2.24 6.93
CA ASN A 355 -23.10 3.15 6.77
C ASN A 355 -23.08 3.89 5.43
N TYR A 356 -21.90 4.32 4.96
CA TYR A 356 -21.79 5.00 3.67
C TYR A 356 -22.23 4.10 2.50
N PHE A 357 -21.73 2.86 2.44
CA PHE A 357 -22.07 1.98 1.32
C PHE A 357 -23.47 1.39 1.42
N GLU A 358 -24.03 1.27 2.62
CA GLU A 358 -25.41 0.85 2.85
C GLU A 358 -26.42 1.80 2.18
N LEU A 359 -26.10 3.10 2.06
CA LEU A 359 -26.94 4.08 1.34
C LEU A 359 -27.16 3.73 -0.14
N GLY A 360 -26.27 2.93 -0.72
CA GLY A 360 -26.31 2.53 -2.12
C GLY A 360 -27.06 1.22 -2.39
N VAL A 361 -27.64 0.60 -1.37
CA VAL A 361 -28.38 -0.66 -1.50
C VAL A 361 -29.70 -0.44 -2.23
N GLN A 362 -29.88 -1.14 -3.33
CA GLN A 362 -31.13 -1.13 -4.11
C GLN A 362 -32.03 -2.33 -3.79
N ASP A 363 -31.42 -3.52 -3.66
CA ASP A 363 -32.09 -4.77 -3.35
C ASP A 363 -31.54 -5.34 -2.04
N PRO A 364 -32.28 -5.24 -0.91
CA PRO A 364 -31.86 -5.77 0.38
C PRO A 364 -31.78 -7.30 0.44
N THR A 365 -32.32 -8.02 -0.54
CA THR A 365 -32.29 -9.49 -0.57
C THR A 365 -30.96 -10.04 -1.08
N GLN A 366 -30.19 -9.21 -1.79
CA GLN A 366 -28.87 -9.59 -2.28
C GLN A 366 -27.87 -9.69 -1.13
N ARG A 367 -26.87 -10.56 -1.31
CA ARG A 367 -25.79 -10.70 -0.33
C ARG A 367 -24.61 -9.78 -0.67
N VAL A 368 -24.30 -9.63 -1.95
CA VAL A 368 -23.29 -8.70 -2.42
C VAL A 368 -23.96 -7.57 -3.20
N HIS A 369 -23.90 -6.36 -2.66
CA HIS A 369 -24.54 -5.19 -3.22
C HIS A 369 -23.54 -4.39 -4.06
N ARG A 370 -23.83 -4.24 -5.35
CA ARG A 370 -23.08 -3.38 -6.25
C ARG A 370 -23.78 -2.02 -6.29
N THR A 371 -23.21 -1.04 -5.63
CA THR A 371 -23.81 0.29 -5.50
C THR A 371 -23.41 1.20 -6.66
N ASN A 372 -24.05 2.36 -6.77
CA ASN A 372 -23.61 3.43 -7.66
C ASN A 372 -22.74 4.50 -6.97
N LEU A 373 -22.33 4.22 -5.73
CA LEU A 373 -21.59 5.18 -4.90
C LEU A 373 -20.13 5.30 -5.35
N PRO A 374 -19.52 6.49 -5.17
CA PRO A 374 -18.10 6.68 -5.38
C PRO A 374 -17.25 5.84 -4.42
N PRO A 375 -16.00 5.51 -4.81
CA PRO A 375 -15.02 5.02 -3.86
C PRO A 375 -14.59 6.14 -2.90
N ILE A 376 -13.90 5.79 -1.81
CA ILE A 376 -13.46 6.74 -0.78
C ILE A 376 -11.93 6.81 -0.76
N TYR A 377 -11.36 8.00 -0.85
CA TYR A 377 -9.94 8.21 -0.57
C TYR A 377 -9.69 7.95 0.92
N PHE A 378 -8.71 7.11 1.27
CA PHE A 378 -8.45 6.72 2.65
C PHE A 378 -6.96 6.90 2.99
N GLN A 379 -6.69 7.62 4.07
CA GLN A 379 -5.36 7.93 4.55
C GLN A 379 -5.19 7.42 5.98
N HIS A 380 -4.03 6.84 6.25
CA HIS A 380 -3.47 6.70 7.58
C HIS A 380 -2.00 7.12 7.55
N LEU A 381 -1.30 7.02 8.66
CA LEU A 381 0.13 7.37 8.70
C LEU A 381 0.91 6.48 7.73
N GLY A 382 1.75 7.10 6.89
CA GLY A 382 2.69 6.43 6.00
C GLY A 382 2.14 5.97 4.65
N HIS A 383 0.82 5.79 4.50
CA HIS A 383 0.23 5.27 3.26
C HIS A 383 -1.21 5.73 3.03
N SER A 384 -1.65 5.64 1.78
CA SER A 384 -3.05 5.91 1.39
C SER A 384 -3.56 4.85 0.43
N LEU A 385 -4.86 4.56 0.54
CA LEU A 385 -5.57 3.56 -0.22
C LEU A 385 -6.87 4.17 -0.78
N THR A 386 -7.53 3.42 -1.65
CA THR A 386 -8.89 3.73 -2.09
C THR A 386 -9.83 2.66 -1.57
N ILE A 387 -10.76 3.01 -0.68
CA ILE A 387 -11.80 2.09 -0.23
C ILE A 387 -12.83 1.95 -1.33
N ILE A 388 -12.98 0.73 -1.83
CA ILE A 388 -13.92 0.35 -2.88
C ILE A 388 -15.14 -0.39 -2.35
N GLY A 389 -15.19 -0.67 -1.05
CA GLY A 389 -16.31 -1.39 -0.45
C GLY A 389 -16.10 -1.79 0.99
N PHE A 390 -17.03 -2.59 1.48
CA PHE A 390 -17.04 -3.11 2.84
C PHE A 390 -17.55 -4.55 2.84
N GLU A 391 -17.00 -5.37 3.72
CA GLU A 391 -17.39 -6.76 3.88
C GLU A 391 -17.63 -7.09 5.35
N LYS A 392 -18.72 -7.81 5.61
CA LYS A 392 -18.96 -8.50 6.87
C LYS A 392 -18.89 -10.00 6.66
N LEU A 393 -18.07 -10.68 7.45
CA LEU A 393 -17.97 -12.13 7.47
C LEU A 393 -19.04 -12.77 8.36
N LYS A 394 -19.29 -14.06 8.18
CA LYS A 394 -20.28 -14.83 8.96
C LYS A 394 -19.96 -14.91 10.45
N ASN A 395 -18.68 -14.89 10.80
CA ASN A 395 -18.21 -14.81 12.19
C ASN A 395 -18.34 -13.40 12.80
N GLY A 396 -18.83 -12.41 12.04
CA GLY A 396 -18.99 -11.02 12.49
C GLY A 396 -17.80 -10.11 12.23
N THR A 397 -16.66 -10.65 11.78
CA THR A 397 -15.49 -9.84 11.40
C THR A 397 -15.84 -8.88 10.27
N LYS A 398 -15.41 -7.62 10.42
CA LYS A 398 -15.57 -6.55 9.43
C LYS A 398 -14.26 -6.30 8.70
N GLN A 399 -14.34 -6.04 7.40
CA GLN A 399 -13.18 -5.73 6.56
C GLN A 399 -13.53 -4.61 5.59
N LEU A 400 -12.58 -3.70 5.38
CA LEU A 400 -12.61 -2.80 4.24
C LEU A 400 -12.19 -3.56 2.99
N LEU A 401 -12.83 -3.26 1.87
CA LEU A 401 -12.37 -3.67 0.55
C LEU A 401 -11.64 -2.47 -0.07
N VAL A 402 -10.39 -2.65 -0.49
CA VAL A 402 -9.51 -1.56 -0.93
C VAL A 402 -8.82 -1.88 -2.25
N PHE A 403 -8.54 -0.82 -3.00
CA PHE A 403 -7.44 -0.79 -3.95
C PHE A 403 -6.22 -0.15 -3.30
N ASP A 404 -5.08 -0.83 -3.45
CA ASP A 404 -3.80 -0.42 -2.88
C ASP A 404 -2.86 -0.06 -4.03
N PRO A 405 -2.54 1.22 -4.24
CA PRO A 405 -1.75 1.66 -5.38
C PRO A 405 -0.31 1.11 -5.36
N SER A 406 0.15 0.59 -4.22
CA SER A 406 1.49 0.02 -4.10
C SER A 406 1.63 -1.37 -4.72
N PHE A 407 0.53 -1.99 -5.18
CA PHE A 407 0.51 -3.33 -5.76
C PHE A 407 -0.29 -3.40 -7.05
N HIS A 408 0.16 -4.22 -7.98
CA HIS A 408 -0.61 -4.58 -9.16
C HIS A 408 -1.69 -5.60 -8.81
N ASP A 409 -2.76 -5.62 -9.60
CA ASP A 409 -3.65 -6.77 -9.60
C ASP A 409 -2.89 -8.02 -10.06
N SER A 410 -3.11 -9.14 -9.36
CA SER A 410 -2.49 -10.39 -9.76
C SER A 410 -2.94 -10.77 -11.19
N SER A 411 -2.04 -11.41 -11.95
CA SER A 411 -2.35 -11.85 -13.31
C SER A 411 -3.59 -12.75 -13.37
N TYR A 412 -3.89 -13.45 -12.28
CA TYR A 412 -5.09 -14.26 -12.12
C TYR A 412 -6.36 -13.39 -12.11
N ILE A 413 -6.41 -12.34 -11.29
CA ILE A 413 -7.56 -11.41 -11.24
C ILE A 413 -7.75 -10.72 -12.59
N VAL A 414 -6.65 -10.27 -13.21
CA VAL A 414 -6.70 -9.60 -14.51
C VAL A 414 -7.31 -10.50 -15.59
N ARG A 415 -7.01 -11.81 -15.59
CA ARG A 415 -7.58 -12.77 -16.55
C ARG A 415 -9.09 -13.00 -16.40
N LEU A 416 -9.64 -12.72 -15.22
CA LEU A 416 -11.07 -12.85 -14.95
C LEU A 416 -11.88 -11.63 -15.38
N ILE A 417 -11.23 -10.51 -15.73
CA ILE A 417 -11.90 -9.30 -16.20
C ILE A 417 -12.73 -9.61 -17.45
N GLY A 418 -13.98 -9.12 -17.46
CA GLY A 418 -14.94 -9.33 -18.54
C GLY A 418 -15.67 -10.69 -18.48
N GLN A 419 -15.22 -11.62 -17.62
CA GLN A 419 -15.94 -12.87 -17.41
C GLN A 419 -17.13 -12.62 -16.48
N THR A 420 -18.34 -12.91 -16.98
CA THR A 420 -19.59 -12.73 -16.22
C THR A 420 -19.92 -13.93 -15.33
N SER A 421 -19.28 -15.08 -15.56
CA SER A 421 -19.44 -16.28 -14.77
C SER A 421 -18.14 -17.08 -14.77
N PHE A 422 -17.61 -17.35 -13.57
CA PHE A 422 -16.47 -18.23 -13.36
C PHE A 422 -16.59 -18.86 -11.97
N LYS A 423 -15.91 -20.00 -11.77
CA LYS A 423 -15.76 -20.60 -10.43
C LYS A 423 -14.32 -20.53 -9.98
N HIS A 424 -14.11 -20.01 -8.78
CA HIS A 424 -12.80 -19.90 -8.16
C HIS A 424 -12.64 -20.98 -7.08
N PRO A 425 -11.56 -21.78 -7.08
CA PRO A 425 -11.36 -22.84 -6.09
C PRO A 425 -11.15 -22.31 -4.66
N ALA A 426 -10.48 -21.17 -4.53
CA ALA A 426 -10.21 -20.53 -3.23
C ALA A 426 -10.55 -19.02 -3.24
N PRO A 427 -11.84 -18.63 -3.29
CA PRO A 427 -12.25 -17.22 -3.47
C PRO A 427 -11.72 -16.30 -2.36
N ASP A 428 -11.67 -16.79 -1.12
CA ASP A 428 -11.15 -16.01 0.01
C ASP A 428 -9.67 -15.70 -0.08
N LEU A 429 -8.88 -16.58 -0.71
CA LEU A 429 -7.47 -16.34 -0.97
C LEU A 429 -7.27 -15.26 -2.04
N ALA A 430 -8.08 -15.29 -3.09
CA ALA A 430 -8.04 -14.27 -4.15
C ALA A 430 -8.49 -12.88 -3.67
N LEU A 431 -9.37 -12.83 -2.67
CA LEU A 431 -9.84 -11.58 -2.05
C LEU A 431 -8.84 -11.00 -1.04
N ARG A 432 -7.82 -11.75 -0.61
CA ARG A 432 -6.93 -11.36 0.50
C ARG A 432 -6.20 -10.04 0.24
N ALA A 433 -5.75 -9.83 -1.00
CA ALA A 433 -5.01 -8.62 -1.39
C ALA A 433 -5.83 -7.34 -1.26
N TYR A 434 -7.16 -7.48 -1.37
CA TYR A 434 -8.13 -6.39 -1.36
C TYR A 434 -8.76 -6.18 0.02
N ARG A 435 -8.50 -7.04 1.00
CA ARG A 435 -9.10 -6.96 2.34
C ARG A 435 -8.18 -6.23 3.32
N ARG A 436 -8.73 -5.29 4.08
CA ARG A 436 -8.07 -4.65 5.24
C ARG A 436 -8.98 -4.77 6.46
N GLY A 437 -8.61 -5.67 7.38
CA GLY A 437 -9.32 -5.90 8.63
C GLY A 437 -8.57 -5.38 9.86
N ASN A 438 -9.00 -5.80 11.05
CA ASN A 438 -8.42 -5.40 12.34
C ASN A 438 -6.91 -5.62 12.44
N ASP A 439 -6.36 -6.71 11.90
CA ASP A 439 -4.92 -6.96 11.97
C ASP A 439 -4.06 -5.92 11.25
N TYR A 440 -4.65 -5.26 10.25
CA TYR A 440 -4.06 -4.12 9.57
C TYR A 440 -4.35 -2.81 10.31
N LEU A 441 -5.62 -2.55 10.62
CA LEU A 441 -6.09 -1.24 11.06
C LEU A 441 -5.74 -0.90 12.53
N LYS A 442 -5.63 -1.90 13.41
CA LYS A 442 -5.32 -1.70 14.84
C LYS A 442 -3.99 -1.00 15.12
N ARG A 443 -3.13 -0.92 14.10
CA ARG A 443 -1.78 -0.32 14.13
C ARG A 443 -1.81 1.20 14.06
N TYR A 444 -2.95 1.78 13.65
CA TYR A 444 -3.11 3.21 13.44
C TYR A 444 -4.11 3.78 14.44
N ARG A 445 -3.87 5.02 14.88
CA ARG A 445 -4.73 5.73 15.83
C ARG A 445 -5.59 6.80 15.18
N SER A 446 -5.26 7.19 13.96
CA SER A 446 -5.96 8.23 13.21
C SER A 446 -6.12 7.83 11.76
N PHE A 447 -7.27 8.18 11.21
CA PHE A 447 -7.64 7.97 9.83
C PHE A 447 -8.20 9.26 9.25
N GLU A 448 -8.03 9.45 7.96
CA GLU A 448 -8.70 10.52 7.23
C GLU A 448 -9.33 9.95 5.97
N LEU A 449 -10.50 10.45 5.62
CA LEU A 449 -11.26 10.04 4.45
C LEU A 449 -11.63 11.25 3.61
N VAL A 450 -11.70 11.07 2.29
CA VAL A 450 -12.38 12.02 1.40
C VAL A 450 -13.41 11.25 0.59
N LYS A 451 -14.69 11.55 0.83
CA LYS A 451 -15.80 11.04 0.01
C LYS A 451 -16.13 12.04 -1.08
N LEU A 452 -16.47 11.55 -2.26
CA LEU A 452 -17.14 12.36 -3.28
C LEU A 452 -18.64 12.41 -2.97
N VAL A 453 -19.31 13.52 -3.29
CA VAL A 453 -20.77 13.55 -3.21
C VAL A 453 -21.33 12.85 -4.46
N PRO A 454 -22.17 11.80 -4.31
CA PRO A 454 -22.81 11.15 -5.44
C PRO A 454 -23.64 12.14 -6.29
N PRO A 455 -23.76 11.93 -7.61
CA PRO A 455 -24.49 12.82 -8.51
C PRO A 455 -25.99 12.90 -8.25
#